data_AF-A0A7Y2JUW1-F1
#
_entry.id   AF-A0A7Y2JUW1-F1
#
_cell.length_a   1.000
_cell.length_b   1.000
_cell.length_c   1.000
_cell.angle_alpha   90.00
_cell.angle_beta   90.00
_cell.angle_gamma   90.00
#
_symmetry.space_group_name_H-M   'P 1'
#
loop_
_entity.id
_entity.type
_entity.pdbx_description
1 polymer ?
#
loop_
_entity_poly.entity_id
_entity_poly.type
_entity_poly.pdbx_seq_one_letter_code
_entity_poly.pdbx_strand_id
1 'polypeptide(L)'
;LPRASVELAKDWRSDRVLRRLEALLVVADQNHTFLISGAGELIEPDDGILGVGSGGNYAVAAARALLPEPTLSARDIVDRAMDIAAEICIYTNRNTTILELE
;
A
#
# COMPACT_ATOMS: atom_id res chain seq x y z
N LEU A 1 -8.48 3.79 -12.64
CA LEU A 1 -7.15 3.18 -12.41
C LEU A 1 -6.84 1.87 -13.18
N PRO A 2 -7.74 0.86 -13.29
CA PRO A 2 -7.36 -0.52 -13.66
C PRO A 2 -6.57 -0.71 -14.96
N ARG A 3 -7.03 -0.10 -16.07
CA ARG A 3 -6.34 -0.21 -17.37
C ARG A 3 -4.91 0.34 -17.32
N ALA A 4 -4.72 1.48 -16.65
CA ALA A 4 -3.40 2.10 -16.52
C ALA A 4 -2.46 1.21 -15.70
N SER A 5 -2.95 0.58 -14.62
CA SER A 5 -2.16 -0.34 -13.82
C SER A 5 -1.71 -1.58 -14.61
N VAL A 6 -2.60 -2.15 -15.42
CA VAL A 6 -2.28 -3.31 -16.28
C VAL A 6 -1.21 -2.96 -17.31
N GLU A 7 -1.34 -1.82 -17.99
CA GLU A 7 -0.35 -1.41 -18.99
C GLU A 7 0.99 -1.06 -18.34
N LEU A 8 0.99 -0.38 -17.19
CA LEU A 8 2.21 -0.12 -16.42
C LEU A 8 2.94 -1.41 -16.02
N ALA A 9 2.21 -2.42 -15.53
CA ALA A 9 2.80 -3.71 -15.15
C ALA A 9 3.46 -4.42 -16.34
N LYS A 10 2.85 -4.35 -17.53
CA LYS A 10 3.43 -4.91 -18.78
C LYS A 10 4.70 -4.17 -19.20
N ASP A 11 4.66 -2.83 -19.17
CA ASP A 11 5.78 -1.99 -19.57
C ASP A 11 6.96 -2.17 -18.61
N TRP A 12 6.69 -2.15 -17.30
CA TRP A 12 7.70 -2.37 -16.25
C TRP A 12 8.39 -3.74 -16.41
N ARG A 13 7.61 -4.81 -16.60
CA ARG A 13 8.14 -6.16 -16.80
C ARG A 13 9.03 -6.28 -18.05
N SER A 14 8.66 -5.56 -19.10
CA SER A 14 9.35 -5.61 -20.40
C SER A 14 10.62 -4.75 -20.42
N ASP A 15 10.65 -3.68 -19.63
CA ASP A 15 11.81 -2.79 -19.56
C ASP A 15 13.01 -3.45 -18.88
N ARG A 16 14.16 -3.41 -19.58
CA ARG A 16 15.40 -4.09 -19.16
C ARG A 16 15.94 -3.57 -17.83
N VAL A 17 15.75 -2.28 -17.55
CA VAL A 17 16.26 -1.60 -16.35
C VAL A 17 15.25 -1.75 -15.22
N LEU A 18 13.98 -1.42 -15.47
CA LEU A 18 12.96 -1.35 -14.43
C LEU A 18 12.62 -2.72 -13.84
N ARG A 19 12.64 -3.80 -14.64
CA ARG A 19 12.33 -5.17 -14.16
C ARG A 19 13.27 -5.70 -13.08
N ARG A 20 14.43 -5.05 -12.87
CA ARG A 20 15.40 -5.42 -11.83
C ARG A 20 15.16 -4.72 -10.49
N LEU A 21 14.20 -3.78 -10.45
CA LEU A 21 13.81 -3.12 -9.22
C LEU A 21 13.02 -4.11 -8.37
N GLU A 22 13.45 -4.30 -7.13
CA GLU A 22 12.74 -5.08 -6.11
C GLU A 22 11.65 -4.25 -5.40
N ALA A 23 11.49 -2.99 -5.82
CA ALA A 23 10.48 -2.10 -5.27
C ALA A 23 9.07 -2.55 -5.65
N LEU A 24 8.16 -2.41 -4.69
CA LEU A 24 6.73 -2.58 -4.88
C LEU A 24 6.08 -1.19 -4.96
N LEU A 25 5.11 -1.04 -5.86
CA LEU A 25 4.35 0.19 -6.04
C LEU A 25 2.89 -0.03 -5.61
N VAL A 26 2.36 0.88 -4.79
CA VAL A 26 0.92 0.94 -4.49
C VAL A 26 0.32 2.12 -5.23
N VAL A 27 -0.80 1.89 -5.91
CA VAL A 27 -1.60 2.93 -6.56
C VAL A 27 -3.06 2.80 -6.13
N ALA A 28 -3.73 3.92 -5.92
CA ALA A 28 -5.13 3.94 -5.47
C ALA A 28 -5.93 5.05 -6.16
N ASP A 29 -7.21 4.78 -6.41
CA ASP A 29 -8.26 5.77 -6.67
C ASP A 29 -9.42 5.54 -5.69
N GLN A 30 -10.53 6.28 -5.81
CA GLN A 30 -11.68 6.14 -4.90
C GLN A 30 -12.33 4.74 -4.91
N ASN A 31 -12.08 3.93 -5.93
CA ASN A 31 -12.76 2.64 -6.13
C ASN A 31 -11.80 1.44 -6.07
N HIS A 32 -10.53 1.64 -6.41
CA HIS A 32 -9.56 0.56 -6.58
C HIS A 32 -8.22 0.87 -5.94
N THR A 33 -7.58 -0.16 -5.36
CA THR A 33 -6.20 -0.09 -4.87
C THR A 33 -5.42 -1.28 -5.40
N PHE A 34 -4.27 -1.04 -6.02
CA PHE A 34 -3.43 -2.07 -6.61
C PHE A 34 -2.00 -2.04 -6.08
N LEU A 35 -1.44 -3.24 -5.88
CA LEU A 35 -0.01 -3.49 -5.76
C LEU A 35 0.55 -3.87 -7.13
N ILE A 36 1.64 -3.25 -7.55
CA ILE A 36 2.34 -3.50 -8.81
C ILE A 36 3.81 -3.83 -8.53
N SER A 37 4.34 -4.88 -9.15
CA SER A 37 5.75 -5.26 -9.06
C SER A 37 6.47 -5.23 -10.41
N GLY A 38 7.80 -5.14 -10.39
CA GLY A 38 8.63 -5.23 -11.60
C GLY A 38 8.60 -6.59 -12.31
N ALA A 39 8.05 -7.63 -11.66
CA ALA A 39 7.78 -8.92 -12.29
C ALA A 39 6.51 -8.91 -13.16
N GLY A 40 5.74 -7.81 -13.11
CA GLY A 40 4.46 -7.65 -13.79
C GLY A 40 3.28 -8.22 -13.02
N GLU A 41 3.42 -8.40 -11.70
CA GLU A 41 2.31 -8.80 -10.84
C GLU A 41 1.41 -7.58 -10.56
N LEU A 42 0.10 -7.82 -10.57
CA LEU A 42 -0.94 -6.85 -10.25
C LEU A 42 -1.91 -7.50 -9.27
N ILE A 43 -2.01 -6.95 -8.06
CA ILE A 43 -2.82 -7.54 -6.98
C ILE A 43 -3.73 -6.46 -6.39
N GLU A 44 -5.02 -6.77 -6.27
CA GLU A 44 -6.03 -5.95 -5.59
C GLU A 44 -6.51 -6.72 -4.35
N PRO A 45 -6.47 -6.12 -3.14
CA PRO A 45 -6.99 -6.78 -1.96
C PRO A 45 -8.51 -6.64 -1.86
N ASP A 46 -9.18 -7.65 -1.31
CA ASP A 46 -10.64 -7.61 -1.10
C ASP A 46 -11.06 -6.56 -0.04
N ASP A 47 -10.17 -6.24 0.90
CA ASP A 47 -10.43 -5.30 2.01
C ASP A 47 -9.97 -3.86 1.72
N GLY A 48 -9.40 -3.60 0.55
CA GLY A 48 -8.87 -2.29 0.16
C GLY A 48 -7.58 -1.87 0.89
N ILE A 49 -6.97 -2.74 1.72
CA ILE A 49 -5.79 -2.40 2.51
C ILE A 49 -4.53 -3.01 1.88
N LEU A 50 -3.57 -2.14 1.53
CA LEU A 50 -2.22 -2.53 1.11
C LEU A 50 -1.17 -1.80 1.95
N GLY A 51 -0.03 -2.46 2.15
CA GLY A 51 1.14 -1.87 2.76
C GLY A 51 2.41 -2.46 2.15
N VAL A 52 3.41 -1.61 1.95
CA VAL A 52 4.71 -1.96 1.38
C VAL A 52 5.83 -1.42 2.27
N GLY A 53 7.05 -1.90 2.05
CA GLY A 53 8.23 -1.51 2.84
C GLY A 53 8.39 -2.30 4.14
N SER A 54 9.38 -1.90 4.93
CA SER A 54 9.84 -2.64 6.12
C SER A 54 8.76 -2.79 7.21
N GLY A 55 7.91 -1.77 7.39
CA GLY A 55 6.81 -1.78 8.34
C GLY A 55 5.47 -2.27 7.78
N GLY A 56 5.41 -2.59 6.47
CA GLY A 56 4.16 -2.79 5.73
C GLY A 56 3.26 -3.86 6.34
N ASN A 57 3.82 -5.01 6.72
CA ASN A 57 3.03 -6.11 7.29
C ASN A 57 2.41 -5.75 8.64
N TYR A 58 3.11 -4.97 9.49
CA TYR A 58 2.58 -4.53 10.78
C TYR A 58 1.47 -3.50 10.59
N ALA A 59 1.68 -2.54 9.68
CA ALA A 59 0.68 -1.53 9.34
C ALA A 59 -0.59 -2.19 8.78
N VAL A 60 -0.47 -3.13 7.84
CA VAL A 60 -1.63 -3.84 7.26
C VAL A 60 -2.37 -4.63 8.32
N ALA A 61 -1.66 -5.35 9.20
CA ALA A 61 -2.29 -6.11 10.27
C ALA A 61 -3.05 -5.20 11.24
N ALA A 62 -2.45 -4.06 11.64
CA ALA A 62 -3.09 -3.08 12.50
C ALA A 62 -4.32 -2.42 11.83
N ALA A 63 -4.18 -1.99 10.57
CA ALA A 63 -5.27 -1.38 9.82
C ALA A 63 -6.47 -2.33 9.68
N ARG A 64 -6.22 -3.62 9.38
CA ARG A 64 -7.27 -4.65 9.32
C ARG A 64 -7.97 -4.87 10.65
N ALA A 65 -7.23 -4.80 11.76
CA ALA A 65 -7.81 -4.92 13.11
C ALA A 65 -8.67 -3.70 13.47
N LEU A 66 -8.37 -2.52 12.94
CA LEU A 66 -9.11 -1.28 13.18
C LEU A 66 -10.29 -1.09 12.23
N LEU A 67 -10.32 -1.77 11.09
CA LEU A 67 -11.37 -1.62 10.06
C LEU A 67 -12.82 -1.82 10.56
N PRO A 68 -13.11 -2.72 11.53
CA PRO A 68 -14.47 -2.88 12.05
C PRO A 68 -14.95 -1.72 12.95
N GLU A 69 -14.08 -0.78 13.35
CA GLU A 69 -14.42 0.30 14.27
C GLU A 69 -15.18 1.44 13.54
N PRO A 70 -16.50 1.62 13.78
CA PRO A 70 -17.34 2.47 12.96
C PRO A 70 -17.09 3.98 13.16
N THR A 71 -16.31 4.34 14.19
CA THR A 71 -16.00 5.74 14.51
C THR A 71 -14.71 6.22 13.87
N LEU A 72 -13.93 5.33 13.25
CA LEU A 72 -12.66 5.67 12.65
C LEU A 72 -12.82 5.95 11.16
N SER A 73 -12.33 7.11 10.73
CA SER A 73 -12.16 7.38 9.31
C SER A 73 -10.97 6.59 8.73
N ALA A 74 -10.87 6.51 7.40
CA ALA A 74 -9.71 5.92 6.74
C ALA A 74 -8.40 6.60 7.18
N ARG A 75 -8.42 7.93 7.36
CA ARG A 75 -7.28 8.69 7.89
C ARG A 75 -6.90 8.23 9.29
N ASP A 76 -7.87 8.08 10.19
CA ASP A 76 -7.63 7.64 11.57
C ASP A 76 -7.06 6.22 11.63
N ILE A 77 -7.55 5.32 10.77
CA ILE A 77 -7.05 3.96 10.65
C ILE A 77 -5.59 3.96 10.20
N VAL A 78 -5.26 4.73 9.14
CA VAL A 78 -3.89 4.83 8.62
C VAL A 78 -2.94 5.40 9.67
N ASP A 79 -3.33 6.48 10.35
CA ASP A 79 -2.49 7.14 11.35
C ASP A 79 -2.14 6.18 12.51
N ARG A 80 -3.16 5.53 13.09
CA ARG A 80 -2.98 4.56 14.18
C ARG A 80 -2.21 3.32 13.73
N ALA A 81 -2.47 2.81 12.54
CA ALA A 81 -1.76 1.64 12.01
C ALA A 81 -0.27 1.93 11.78
N MET A 82 0.07 3.14 11.30
CA MET A 82 1.45 3.56 11.14
C MET A 82 2.16 3.78 12.48
N ASP A 83 1.47 4.33 13.48
CA ASP A 83 1.99 4.43 14.85
C ASP A 83 2.35 3.05 15.43
N ILE A 84 1.46 2.06 15.28
CA ILE A 84 1.71 0.67 15.71
C ILE A 84 2.90 0.08 14.93
N ALA A 85 2.98 0.30 13.63
CA ALA A 85 4.11 -0.19 12.83
C ALA A 85 5.45 0.43 13.27
N ALA A 86 5.46 1.70 13.65
CA ALA A 86 6.65 2.40 14.15
C ALA A 86 7.09 1.92 15.54
N GLU A 87 6.19 1.36 16.34
CA GLU A 87 6.54 0.75 17.63
C GLU A 87 7.16 -0.64 17.50
N ILE A 88 6.86 -1.35 16.41
CA ILE A 88 7.30 -2.73 16.19
C ILE A 88 8.51 -2.81 15.27
N CYS A 89 8.50 -2.07 14.16
CA CYS A 89 9.54 -2.15 13.14
C CYS A 89 10.65 -1.13 13.38
N ILE A 90 11.87 -1.60 13.65
CA ILE A 90 13.05 -0.75 13.84
C ILE A 90 13.40 0.16 12.64
N TYR A 91 12.82 -0.11 11.47
CA TYR A 91 13.01 0.66 10.23
C TYR A 91 11.81 1.56 9.90
N THR A 92 10.85 1.72 10.80
CA THR A 92 9.68 2.60 10.65
C THR A 92 9.64 3.57 11.82
N ASN A 93 9.36 4.84 11.56
CA ASN A 93 9.30 5.88 12.59
C ASN A 93 7.95 6.60 12.56
N ARG A 94 7.73 7.51 13.50
CA ARG A 94 6.46 8.26 13.67
C ARG A 94 6.36 9.52 12.80
N ASN A 95 7.29 9.74 11.88
CA ASN A 95 7.21 10.89 10.96
C ASN A 95 6.40 10.47 9.73
N THR A 96 5.08 10.57 9.82
CA THR A 96 4.15 10.15 8.77
C THR A 96 3.69 11.32 7.90
N THR A 97 3.36 11.04 6.64
CA THR A 97 2.64 11.97 5.75
C THR A 97 1.43 11.23 5.23
N ILE A 98 0.23 11.77 5.47
CA ILE A 98 -1.03 11.14 5.10
C ILE A 98 -1.69 11.98 4.01
N LEU A 99 -1.94 11.35 2.87
CA LEU A 99 -2.63 11.92 1.71
C LEU A 99 -3.98 11.24 1.55
N GLU A 100 -4.98 12.01 1.12
CA GLU A 100 -6.35 11.56 0.92
C GLU A 100 -6.83 11.94 -0.48
N LEU A 101 -7.72 11.12 -1.02
CA LEU A 101 -8.43 11.42 -2.26
C LEU A 101 -9.72 12.16 -1.89
N GLU A 102 -10.02 13.25 -2.60
CA GLU A 102 -11.33 13.92 -2.52
C GLU A 102 -12.44 13.06 -3.13
#